data_AF-A0A944HX49-F1
#
_entry.id   AF-A0A944HX49-F1
#
_cell.length_a   1.000
_cell.length_b   1.000
_cell.length_c   1.000
_cell.angle_alpha   90.00
_cell.angle_beta   90.00
_cell.angle_gamma   90.00
#
_symmetry.space_group_name_H-M   'P 1'
#
loop_
_entity.id
_entity.type
_entity.pdbx_description
1 polymer ?
#
loop_
_entity_poly.entity_id
_entity_poly.type
_entity_poly.pdbx_seq_one_letter_code
_entity_poly.pdbx_strand_id
1 'polypeptide(L)'
;MGPPGPAGPAGPVGPQGEQGDKGDPGERGPAGPAGASCEDGYSWQTPDYDPDARVCRKDGAPQPNPDPPGLLSLGMDPARRQYP
;
A
#
# COMPACT_ATOMS: atom_id res chain seq x y z
N MET A 1 -71.14 57.41 -25.79
CA MET A 1 -70.15 56.33 -25.55
C MET A 1 -69.21 56.80 -24.45
N GLY A 2 -69.02 56.01 -23.40
CA GLY A 2 -68.22 56.40 -22.23
C GLY A 2 -66.73 56.11 -22.42
N PRO A 3 -65.84 56.68 -21.57
CA PRO A 3 -64.43 56.38 -21.61
C PRO A 3 -64.16 54.89 -21.30
N PRO A 4 -63.09 54.30 -21.85
CA PRO A 4 -62.65 52.98 -21.45
C PRO A 4 -62.45 52.87 -19.93
N GLY A 5 -62.76 51.70 -19.37
CA GLY A 5 -62.51 51.42 -17.96
C GLY A 5 -61.01 51.40 -17.61
N PRO A 6 -60.68 51.47 -16.31
CA PRO A 6 -59.29 51.37 -15.87
C PRO A 6 -58.70 50.00 -16.23
N ALA A 7 -57.37 49.96 -16.40
CA ALA A 7 -56.65 48.71 -16.58
C ALA A 7 -56.85 47.79 -15.35
N GLY A 8 -56.91 46.48 -15.59
CA GLY A 8 -56.98 45.49 -14.52
C GLY A 8 -55.71 45.44 -13.67
N PRO A 9 -55.76 44.78 -12.50
CA PRO A 9 -54.59 44.61 -11.65
C PRO A 9 -53.52 43.75 -12.33
N ALA A 10 -52.26 43.91 -11.91
CA ALA A 10 -51.18 43.04 -12.35
C ALA A 10 -51.46 41.57 -11.96
N GLY A 11 -51.00 40.65 -12.80
CA GLY A 11 -51.10 39.21 -12.51
C GLY A 11 -50.19 38.77 -11.35
N PRO A 12 -50.38 37.55 -10.82
CA PRO A 12 -49.54 36.99 -9.77
C PRO A 12 -48.11 36.74 -10.26
N VAL A 13 -47.16 36.67 -9.32
CA VAL A 13 -45.77 36.26 -9.60
C VAL A 13 -45.75 34.80 -10.05
N GLY A 14 -44.86 34.48 -11.00
CA GLY A 14 -44.67 33.11 -11.49
C GLY A 14 -44.04 32.17 -10.45
N PRO A 15 -44.05 30.85 -10.70
CA PRO A 15 -43.44 29.87 -9.81
C PRO A 15 -41.90 30.01 -9.78
N GLN A 16 -41.29 29.52 -8.70
CA GLN A 16 -39.84 29.38 -8.61
C GLN A 16 -39.32 28.35 -9.64
N GLY A 17 -38.13 28.60 -10.20
CA GLY A 17 -37.47 27.67 -11.12
C GLY A 17 -37.00 26.37 -10.45
N GLU A 18 -36.68 25.37 -11.27
CA GLU A 18 -36.20 24.06 -10.81
C GLU A 18 -34.79 24.14 -10.18
N GLN A 19 -34.45 23.16 -9.35
CA GLN A 19 -33.11 23.01 -8.80
C GLN A 19 -32.11 22.67 -9.92
N GLY A 20 -30.91 23.26 -9.89
CA GLY A 20 -29.85 22.93 -10.84
C GLY A 20 -29.28 21.52 -10.67
N ASP A 21 -28.61 21.03 -11.71
CA ASP A 21 -27.99 19.70 -11.74
C ASP A 21 -26.88 19.53 -10.70
N LYS A 22 -26.61 18.28 -10.35
CA LYS A 22 -25.46 17.92 -9.52
C LYS A 22 -24.15 18.22 -10.27
N GLY A 23 -23.18 18.78 -9.56
CA GLY A 23 -21.83 19.00 -10.11
C GLY A 23 -21.07 17.69 -10.42
N ASP A 24 -20.05 17.82 -11.26
CA ASP A 24 -19.20 16.71 -11.69
C ASP A 24 -18.45 16.04 -10.52
N PRO A 25 -18.05 14.76 -10.66
CA PRO A 25 -17.13 14.11 -9.73
C PRO A 25 -15.79 14.86 -9.64
N GLY A 26 -15.17 14.83 -8.45
CA GLY A 26 -13.84 15.40 -8.25
C GLY A 26 -12.73 14.65 -9.01
N GLU A 27 -11.58 15.31 -9.17
CA GLU A 27 -10.41 14.72 -9.82
C GLU A 27 -9.78 13.57 -8.99
N ARG A 28 -9.04 12.70 -9.66
CA ARG A 28 -8.26 11.64 -9.00
C ARG A 28 -7.16 12.27 -8.13
N GLY A 29 -6.94 11.69 -6.95
CA GLY A 29 -5.81 12.07 -6.09
C GLY A 29 -4.43 11.83 -6.73
N PRO A 30 -3.37 12.43 -6.18
CA PRO A 30 -2.00 12.27 -6.69
C PRO A 30 -1.48 10.83 -6.50
N ALA A 31 -0.40 10.49 -7.20
CA ALA A 31 0.32 9.24 -6.98
C ALA A 31 0.92 9.18 -5.56
N GLY A 32 1.04 7.97 -5.02
CA GLY A 32 1.71 7.73 -3.73
C GLY A 32 3.23 7.90 -3.80
N PRO A 33 3.91 7.88 -2.64
CA PRO A 33 5.38 7.96 -2.58
C PRO A 33 6.04 6.71 -3.18
N ALA A 34 7.33 6.84 -3.55
CA ALA A 34 8.14 5.70 -3.96
C ALA A 34 8.34 4.70 -2.80
N GLY A 35 8.52 3.41 -3.15
CA GLY A 35 8.83 2.36 -2.18
C GLY A 35 10.27 2.43 -1.65
N ALA A 36 10.57 1.66 -0.60
CA ALA A 36 11.91 1.57 -0.04
C ALA A 36 12.87 0.81 -0.97
N SER A 37 14.11 1.29 -1.04
CA SER A 37 15.24 0.66 -1.74
C SER A 37 16.27 0.18 -0.72
N CYS A 38 17.15 -0.73 -1.13
CA CYS A 38 18.32 -1.09 -0.34
C CYS A 38 19.37 0.03 -0.36
N GLU A 39 20.23 0.07 0.67
CA GLU A 39 21.42 0.94 0.70
C GLU A 39 22.43 0.56 -0.39
N ASP A 40 23.37 1.47 -0.66
CA ASP A 40 24.41 1.25 -1.68
C ASP A 40 25.21 -0.04 -1.41
N GLY A 41 25.36 -0.87 -2.44
CA GLY A 41 26.04 -2.17 -2.35
C GLY A 41 25.22 -3.29 -1.71
N TYR A 42 23.91 -3.07 -1.51
CA TYR A 42 22.94 -4.09 -1.13
C TYR A 42 21.91 -4.28 -2.26
N SER A 43 21.57 -5.53 -2.53
CA SER A 43 20.53 -5.92 -3.48
C SER A 43 19.41 -6.68 -2.79
N TRP A 44 18.22 -6.61 -3.39
CA TRP A 44 17.10 -7.46 -3.00
C TRP A 44 17.44 -8.91 -3.34
N GLN A 45 17.52 -9.75 -2.31
CA GLN A 45 17.75 -11.18 -2.46
C GLN A 45 16.60 -11.98 -1.87
N THR A 46 16.34 -13.12 -2.50
CA THR A 46 15.40 -14.13 -2.01
C THR A 46 16.25 -15.25 -1.38
N PRO A 47 16.22 -15.43 -0.06
CA PRO A 47 17.05 -16.42 0.61
C PRO A 47 16.52 -17.85 0.41
N ASP A 48 17.40 -18.85 0.51
CA ASP A 48 17.01 -20.26 0.27
C ASP A 48 16.05 -20.83 1.33
N TYR A 49 16.06 -20.27 2.55
CA TYR A 49 15.20 -20.72 3.65
C TYR A 49 13.77 -20.19 3.56
N ASP A 50 13.53 -19.10 2.81
CA ASP A 50 12.22 -18.45 2.67
C ASP A 50 12.11 -17.82 1.27
N PRO A 51 11.48 -18.52 0.31
CA PRO A 51 11.34 -18.04 -1.06
C PRO A 51 10.37 -16.85 -1.20
N ASP A 52 9.57 -16.54 -0.18
CA ASP A 52 8.62 -15.43 -0.19
C ASP A 52 9.21 -14.16 0.44
N ALA A 53 10.34 -14.27 1.15
CA ALA A 53 11.03 -13.13 1.74
C ALA A 53 11.83 -12.33 0.69
N ARG A 54 11.71 -10.99 0.76
CA ARG A 54 12.66 -10.06 0.13
C ARG A 54 13.47 -9.36 1.20
N VAL A 55 14.78 -9.59 1.19
CA VAL A 55 15.70 -8.98 2.15
C VAL A 55 16.80 -8.21 1.41
N CYS A 56 17.20 -7.06 1.95
CA CYS A 56 18.38 -6.34 1.48
C CYS A 56 19.63 -7.06 1.97
N ARG A 57 20.48 -7.56 1.06
CA ARG A 57 21.77 -8.17 1.40
C ARG A 57 22.90 -7.60 0.56
N LYS A 58 24.09 -7.51 1.17
CA LYS A 58 25.29 -7.01 0.53
C LYS A 58 25.67 -7.91 -0.65
N ASP A 59 25.99 -7.29 -1.78
CA ASP A 59 26.37 -8.04 -2.98
C ASP A 59 27.62 -8.91 -2.73
N GLY A 60 27.54 -10.18 -3.14
CA GLY A 60 28.61 -11.17 -2.98
C GLY A 60 28.73 -11.81 -1.59
N ALA A 61 27.85 -11.51 -0.64
CA ALA A 61 27.83 -12.20 0.64
C ALA A 61 27.35 -13.66 0.46
N PRO A 62 28.02 -14.66 1.06
CA PRO A 62 27.56 -16.05 0.98
C PRO A 62 26.18 -16.21 1.61
N GLN A 63 25.38 -17.14 1.08
CA GLN A 63 24.13 -17.57 1.73
C GLN A 63 24.49 -18.15 3.11
N PRO A 64 23.77 -17.79 4.19
CA PRO A 64 23.95 -18.48 5.46
C PRO A 64 23.60 -19.96 5.27
N ASN A 65 24.46 -20.87 5.72
CA ASN A 65 24.17 -22.29 5.66
C ASN A 65 22.88 -22.57 6.45
N PRO A 66 21.85 -23.19 5.84
CA PRO A 66 20.60 -23.50 6.51
C PRO A 66 20.77 -24.59 7.58
N ASP A 67 21.87 -25.35 7.54
CA ASP A 67 22.21 -26.35 8.55
C ASP A 67 22.76 -25.67 9.82
N PRO A 68 22.04 -25.68 10.95
CA PRO A 68 22.68 -25.40 12.22
C PRO A 68 23.80 -26.43 12.42
N PRO A 69 24.98 -26.07 12.96
CA PRO A 69 25.99 -27.07 13.30
C PRO A 69 25.33 -28.07 14.23
N GLY A 70 25.16 -29.31 13.74
CA GLY A 70 24.45 -30.35 14.44
C GLY A 70 25.04 -30.52 15.84
N LEU A 71 24.25 -30.19 16.85
CA LEU A 71 24.52 -30.49 18.26
C LEU A 71 24.83 -31.99 18.52
N LEU A 72 24.55 -32.85 17.54
CA LEU A 72 24.72 -34.29 17.60
C LEU A 72 26.18 -34.77 17.42
N SER A 73 27.10 -33.96 16.88
CA SER A 73 28.50 -34.38 16.67
C SER A 73 29.43 -34.11 17.85
N LEU A 74 29.00 -33.34 18.87
CA LEU A 74 29.79 -33.07 20.08
C LEU A 74 29.45 -33.99 21.27
N GLY A 75 28.45 -34.88 21.12
CA GLY A 75 27.93 -35.71 22.21
C GLY A 75 28.23 -37.21 22.12
N MET A 76 28.70 -37.71 20.97
CA MET A 76 28.92 -39.14 20.73
C MET A 76 30.41 -39.46 20.50
N ASP A 77 31.26 -39.04 21.44
CA ASP A 77 32.62 -39.57 21.51
C ASP A 77 32.63 -40.80 22.44
N PRO A 78 32.65 -42.05 21.93
CA PRO A 78 32.61 -43.25 22.76
C PRO A 78 33.85 -43.39 23.66
N ALA A 79 34.93 -42.64 23.39
CA ALA A 79 36.14 -42.64 24.21
C ALA A 79 36.00 -41.85 25.52
N ARG A 80 34.99 -40.97 25.66
CA ARG A 80 34.72 -40.24 26.92
C ARG A 80 34.23 -41.13 28.08
N ARG A 81 33.91 -42.41 27.82
CA ARG A 81 33.39 -43.36 28.82
C ARG A 81 34.38 -44.44 29.26
N GLN A 82 35.63 -44.39 28.81
CA GLN A 82 36.67 -45.30 29.31
C GLN A 82 37.46 -44.61 30.42
N TYR A 83 37.02 -44.83 31.67
CA TYR A 83 37.82 -44.56 32.85
C TYR A 83 38.75 -45.76 33.10
N PRO A 84 40.05 -45.56 33.42
CA PRO A 84 40.93 -46.63 33.91
C PRO A 84 40.54 -47.09 35.32
#